data_AF-A0A1B7VHE6-F1
#
_entry.id   AF-A0A1B7VHE6-F1
#
_cell.length_a   1.000
_cell.length_b   1.000
_cell.length_c   1.000
_cell.angle_alpha   90.00
_cell.angle_beta   90.00
_cell.angle_gamma   90.00
#
_symmetry.space_group_name_H-M   'P 1'
#
loop_
_entity.id
_entity.type
_entity.pdbx_description
1 polymer ?
#
loop_
_entity_poly.entity_id
_entity_poly.type
_entity_poly.pdbx_seq_one_letter_code
_entity_poly.pdbx_strand_id
1 'polypeptide(L)'
;MVNRIIDRLTTKLKRFFQDIIANTQPPQSEPAYKLPKLAGPVHNLGGGGPDVDDAIQWMINQVRGSSNSDHKVNVLVIRAAGSDDYNQLIYRMRGVKYVETLIIRNRQEANRTDIFDKVRNAEVIFFAGGDQCEYIRHWKNTKLEVAIKSVYDKGGAVGGTSAGAMIQSEYVYDSCACVDSIETHEALDDPYGNITFTYNFFQWKYLRGTIIDTHFDERKRMGRIMVFIARQIQDGISPTALGIAISEETSLLVDKYGIAKVMGKGAAYFVLGDHPPEVCEKGTPLTYHDYKIWRVPRGDTFDLNQLPSRGYYLRSVKRGRFDSDPY
;
A
#
# COMPACT_ATOMS: atom_id res chain seq x y z
N MET A 1 -67.18 16.85 37.42
CA MET A 1 -66.94 15.39 37.34
C MET A 1 -65.82 15.00 36.38
N VAL A 2 -65.55 15.79 35.32
CA VAL A 2 -64.55 15.50 34.27
C VAL A 2 -63.08 15.61 34.74
N ASN A 3 -62.72 16.62 35.56
CA ASN A 3 -61.32 16.80 36.00
C ASN A 3 -60.77 15.66 36.88
N ARG A 4 -61.61 15.02 37.70
CA ARG A 4 -61.21 13.88 38.56
C ARG A 4 -60.92 12.60 37.77
N ILE A 5 -61.49 12.47 36.57
CA ILE A 5 -61.30 11.30 35.70
C ILE A 5 -59.99 11.44 34.92
N ILE A 6 -59.69 12.66 34.44
CA ILE A 6 -58.44 12.98 33.74
C ILE A 6 -57.23 12.78 34.66
N ASP A 7 -57.28 13.24 35.91
CA ASP A 7 -56.18 13.05 36.87
C ASP A 7 -55.93 11.58 37.23
N ARG A 8 -56.99 10.76 37.30
CA ARG A 8 -56.83 9.32 37.55
C ARG A 8 -56.25 8.57 36.35
N LEU A 9 -56.53 9.00 35.12
CA LEU A 9 -55.98 8.44 33.89
C LEU A 9 -54.50 8.81 33.71
N THR A 10 -54.12 10.06 33.95
CA THR A 10 -52.71 10.51 33.86
C THR A 10 -51.84 9.88 34.94
N THR A 11 -52.37 9.69 36.16
CA THR A 11 -51.63 9.03 37.25
C THR A 11 -51.44 7.53 36.98
N LYS A 12 -52.45 6.84 36.42
CA LYS A 12 -52.32 5.44 36.00
C LYS A 12 -51.35 5.25 34.84
N LEU A 13 -51.38 6.13 33.83
CA LEU A 13 -50.42 6.09 32.72
C LEU A 13 -48.98 6.29 33.21
N LYS A 14 -48.73 7.29 34.07
CA LYS A 14 -47.39 7.53 34.64
C LYS A 14 -46.85 6.32 35.39
N ARG A 15 -47.71 5.63 36.15
CA ARG A 15 -47.31 4.43 36.91
C ARG A 15 -47.02 3.24 35.98
N PHE A 16 -47.84 3.06 34.94
CA PHE A 16 -47.64 2.02 33.92
C PHE A 16 -46.33 2.21 33.16
N PHE A 17 -45.96 3.44 32.81
CA PHE A 17 -44.68 3.74 32.16
C PHE A 17 -43.49 3.65 33.13
N GLN A 18 -43.65 3.97 34.42
CA GLN A 18 -42.58 3.77 35.40
C GLN A 18 -42.29 2.28 35.65
N ASP A 19 -43.31 1.42 35.66
CA ASP A 19 -43.12 -0.03 35.82
C ASP A 19 -42.48 -0.69 34.57
N ILE A 20 -42.70 -0.14 33.37
CA ILE A 20 -42.04 -0.59 32.12
C ILE A 20 -40.57 -0.15 32.05
N ILE A 21 -40.23 1.02 32.60
CA ILE A 21 -38.86 1.54 32.62
C ILE A 21 -38.04 0.90 33.76
N ALA A 22 -38.67 0.48 34.86
CA ALA A 22 -37.98 -0.12 36.00
C ALA A 22 -37.45 -1.55 35.75
N ASN A 23 -37.88 -2.22 34.66
CA ASN A 23 -37.55 -3.63 34.41
C ASN A 23 -36.89 -3.90 33.05
N THR A 24 -36.40 -2.85 32.39
CA THR A 24 -35.56 -2.98 31.19
C THR A 24 -34.13 -2.59 31.55
N GLN A 25 -33.41 -3.53 32.16
CA GLN A 25 -31.97 -3.45 32.18
C GLN A 25 -31.53 -3.56 30.70
N PRO A 26 -30.81 -2.58 30.14
CA PRO A 26 -30.24 -2.75 28.81
C PRO A 26 -29.45 -4.05 28.80
N PRO A 27 -29.47 -4.85 27.72
CA PRO A 27 -28.57 -5.99 27.63
C PRO A 27 -27.18 -5.50 28.02
N GLN A 28 -26.54 -6.19 28.96
CA GLN A 28 -25.15 -5.90 29.32
C GLN A 28 -24.40 -5.80 28.00
N SER A 29 -23.83 -4.63 27.72
CA SER A 29 -22.99 -4.44 26.54
C SER A 29 -22.01 -5.60 26.52
N GLU A 30 -22.05 -6.43 25.46
CA GLU A 30 -21.00 -7.41 25.25
C GLU A 30 -19.66 -6.69 25.46
N PRO A 31 -18.69 -7.30 26.18
CA PRO A 31 -17.42 -6.64 26.38
C PRO A 31 -16.92 -6.21 25.01
N ALA A 32 -16.84 -4.89 24.79
CA ALA A 32 -16.43 -4.32 23.52
C ALA A 32 -15.14 -5.05 23.15
N TYR A 33 -15.17 -5.83 22.07
CA TYR A 33 -14.04 -6.63 21.64
C TYR A 33 -12.85 -5.67 21.50
N LYS A 34 -11.99 -5.65 22.52
CA LYS A 34 -10.81 -4.80 22.54
C LYS A 34 -9.89 -5.45 21.54
N LEU A 35 -9.95 -4.96 20.31
CA LEU A 35 -9.00 -5.33 19.27
C LEU A 35 -7.60 -5.23 19.88
N PRO A 36 -6.77 -6.28 19.77
CA PRO A 36 -5.40 -6.22 20.22
C PRO A 36 -4.76 -4.95 19.64
N LYS A 37 -4.07 -4.16 20.46
CA LYS A 37 -3.33 -3.00 19.96
C LYS A 37 -2.15 -3.55 19.15
N LEU A 38 -2.31 -3.57 17.83
CA LEU A 38 -1.28 -4.00 16.90
C LEU A 38 -0.08 -3.06 17.01
N ALA A 39 1.13 -3.60 16.87
CA ALA A 39 2.35 -2.87 17.16
C ALA A 39 2.94 -2.11 15.96
N GLY A 40 2.30 -2.21 14.78
CA GLY A 40 2.64 -1.46 13.56
C GLY A 40 2.07 -0.03 13.56
N PRO A 41 1.66 0.50 12.39
CA PRO A 41 1.59 -0.18 11.09
C PRO A 41 2.94 -0.33 10.40
N VAL A 42 3.04 -1.27 9.46
CA VAL A 42 4.27 -1.50 8.65
C VAL A 42 3.92 -1.87 7.21
N HIS A 43 4.89 -1.66 6.30
CA HIS A 43 4.81 -2.14 4.91
C HIS A 43 5.90 -3.16 4.57
N ASN A 44 5.56 -4.09 3.69
CA ASN A 44 6.51 -4.96 2.98
C ASN A 44 6.29 -4.78 1.47
N LEU A 45 7.23 -4.14 0.79
CA LEU A 45 7.18 -3.85 -0.64
C LEU A 45 8.16 -4.77 -1.36
N GLY A 46 7.67 -5.84 -1.98
CA GLY A 46 8.46 -6.81 -2.72
C GLY A 46 8.68 -6.39 -4.18
N GLY A 47 9.91 -6.51 -4.67
CA GLY A 47 10.29 -6.15 -6.03
C GLY A 47 9.95 -7.19 -7.10
N GLY A 48 9.26 -8.29 -6.75
CA GLY A 48 8.93 -9.37 -7.67
C GLY A 48 10.00 -10.46 -7.73
N GLY A 49 9.87 -11.36 -8.70
CA GLY A 49 10.57 -12.65 -8.67
C GLY A 49 10.05 -13.53 -7.53
N PRO A 50 10.83 -14.52 -7.06
CA PRO A 50 10.57 -15.20 -5.79
C PRO A 50 10.43 -14.21 -4.62
N ASP A 51 9.39 -14.39 -3.81
CA ASP A 51 9.20 -13.54 -2.64
C ASP A 51 10.25 -13.78 -1.56
N VAL A 52 10.55 -12.75 -0.78
CA VAL A 52 11.43 -12.85 0.38
C VAL A 52 10.62 -13.31 1.59
N ASP A 53 10.59 -14.62 1.84
CA ASP A 53 9.82 -15.23 2.94
C ASP A 53 10.09 -14.57 4.30
N ASP A 54 11.36 -14.25 4.58
CA ASP A 54 11.77 -13.56 5.80
C ASP A 54 11.15 -12.15 5.93
N ALA A 55 10.84 -11.49 4.82
CA ALA A 55 10.18 -10.18 4.80
C ALA A 55 8.70 -10.30 5.14
N ILE A 56 8.03 -11.35 4.66
CA ILE A 56 6.64 -11.67 5.03
C ILE A 56 6.58 -12.08 6.51
N GLN A 57 7.53 -12.89 6.97
CA GLN A 57 7.65 -13.24 8.38
C GLN A 57 7.94 -12.00 9.25
N TRP A 58 8.75 -11.05 8.76
CA TRP A 58 9.03 -9.79 9.45
C TRP A 58 7.77 -8.97 9.65
N MET A 59 6.96 -8.74 8.61
CA MET A 59 5.74 -7.93 8.75
C MET A 59 4.74 -8.56 9.74
N ILE A 60 4.63 -9.90 9.75
CA ILE A 60 3.84 -10.64 10.74
C ILE A 60 4.37 -10.39 12.16
N ASN A 61 5.68 -10.46 12.36
CA ASN A 61 6.31 -10.23 13.66
C ASN A 61 6.14 -8.78 14.15
N GLN A 62 6.20 -7.79 13.25
CA GLN A 62 6.02 -6.39 13.60
C GLN A 62 4.61 -6.11 14.13
N VAL A 63 3.60 -6.65 13.49
CA VAL A 63 2.20 -6.49 13.92
C VAL A 63 1.96 -7.14 15.29
N ARG A 64 2.61 -8.29 15.52
CA ARG A 64 2.59 -9.02 16.82
C ARG A 64 3.42 -8.34 17.92
N GLY A 65 4.24 -7.35 17.57
CA GLY A 65 5.12 -6.58 18.46
C GLY A 65 6.46 -7.21 18.79
N SER A 66 6.64 -8.52 18.53
CA SER A 66 7.91 -9.22 18.68
C SER A 66 7.83 -10.57 17.98
N SER A 67 8.97 -11.10 17.54
CA SER A 67 9.08 -12.48 17.07
C SER A 67 8.64 -13.48 18.15
N ASN A 68 8.89 -13.15 19.42
CA ASN A 68 8.58 -13.96 20.60
C ASN A 68 7.19 -13.75 21.21
N SER A 69 6.32 -12.98 20.57
CA SER A 69 4.96 -12.76 21.04
C SER A 69 4.10 -14.04 20.92
N ASP A 70 3.28 -14.39 21.90
CA ASP A 70 2.31 -15.50 21.77
C ASP A 70 1.06 -15.09 20.97
N HIS A 71 0.90 -13.78 20.70
CA HIS A 71 -0.19 -13.28 19.89
C HIS A 71 -0.10 -13.84 18.47
N LYS A 72 -1.22 -14.34 17.94
CA LYS A 72 -1.33 -14.81 16.55
C LYS A 72 -2.22 -13.90 15.73
N VAL A 73 -1.89 -13.76 14.44
CA VAL A 73 -2.57 -12.86 13.49
C VAL A 73 -3.27 -13.65 12.39
N ASN A 74 -4.34 -13.06 11.85
CA ASN A 74 -4.97 -13.50 10.62
C ASN A 74 -4.34 -12.76 9.44
N VAL A 75 -3.94 -13.53 8.43
CA VAL A 75 -3.33 -13.01 7.21
C VAL A 75 -4.32 -13.16 6.06
N LEU A 76 -4.50 -12.11 5.27
CA LEU A 76 -5.22 -12.20 4.01
C LEU A 76 -4.27 -11.95 2.85
N VAL A 77 -4.29 -12.85 1.89
CA VAL A 77 -3.66 -12.64 0.58
C VAL A 77 -4.73 -12.12 -0.35
N ILE A 78 -4.54 -10.97 -0.98
CA ILE A 78 -5.53 -10.36 -1.86
C ILE A 78 -4.96 -10.27 -3.28
N ARG A 79 -5.73 -10.75 -4.26
CA ARG A 79 -5.32 -10.76 -5.67
C ARG A 79 -6.54 -10.64 -6.60
N ALA A 80 -6.34 -10.20 -7.84
CA ALA A 80 -7.42 -10.08 -8.82
C ALA A 80 -7.66 -11.37 -9.62
N ALA A 81 -6.62 -12.17 -9.82
CA ALA A 81 -6.68 -13.44 -10.56
C ALA A 81 -5.62 -14.42 -10.04
N GLY A 82 -5.76 -15.70 -10.36
CA GLY A 82 -4.85 -16.79 -9.97
C GLY A 82 -5.45 -17.73 -8.92
N SER A 83 -4.59 -18.33 -8.08
CA SER A 83 -4.89 -19.37 -7.09
C SER A 83 -4.53 -18.93 -5.65
N ASP A 84 -4.61 -19.84 -4.69
CA ASP A 84 -4.34 -19.63 -3.27
C ASP A 84 -2.97 -20.16 -2.81
N ASP A 85 -1.99 -20.25 -3.73
CA ASP A 85 -0.69 -20.88 -3.50
C ASP A 85 0.10 -20.31 -2.30
N TYR A 86 -0.15 -19.05 -1.92
CA TYR A 86 0.44 -18.43 -0.73
C TYR A 86 -0.04 -19.04 0.59
N ASN A 87 -1.24 -19.63 0.63
CA ASN A 87 -1.86 -20.11 1.87
C ASN A 87 -0.96 -21.11 2.59
N GLN A 88 -0.43 -22.11 1.89
CA GLN A 88 0.36 -23.15 2.54
C GLN A 88 1.66 -22.59 3.16
N LEU A 89 2.35 -21.73 2.42
CA LEU A 89 3.57 -21.08 2.87
C LEU A 89 3.30 -20.19 4.10
N ILE A 90 2.35 -19.27 4.00
CA ILE A 90 2.05 -18.30 5.06
C ILE A 90 1.47 -19.01 6.29
N TYR A 91 0.65 -20.05 6.13
CA TYR A 91 0.10 -20.79 7.27
C TYR A 91 1.20 -21.41 8.15
N ARG A 92 2.33 -21.80 7.55
CA ARG A 92 3.48 -22.36 8.26
C ARG A 92 4.33 -21.30 8.95
N MET A 93 4.14 -20.02 8.64
CA MET A 93 4.89 -18.93 9.27
C MET A 93 4.51 -18.78 10.74
N ARG A 94 5.52 -18.44 11.55
CA ARG A 94 5.36 -18.33 12.99
C ARG A 94 4.42 -17.16 13.32
N GLY A 95 3.45 -17.45 14.18
CA GLY A 95 2.48 -16.45 14.64
C GLY A 95 1.27 -16.28 13.74
N VAL A 96 1.10 -17.08 12.69
CA VAL A 96 -0.12 -17.10 11.90
C VAL A 96 -1.16 -17.98 12.60
N LYS A 97 -2.37 -17.43 12.79
CA LYS A 97 -3.54 -18.18 13.27
C LYS A 97 -4.29 -18.81 12.11
N TYR A 98 -4.48 -18.02 11.07
CA TYR A 98 -5.26 -18.34 9.89
C TYR A 98 -4.73 -17.53 8.70
N VAL A 99 -4.81 -18.12 7.51
CA VAL A 99 -4.56 -17.43 6.25
C VAL A 99 -5.64 -17.80 5.25
N GLU A 100 -6.04 -16.82 4.44
CA GLU A 100 -6.95 -17.03 3.32
C GLU A 100 -6.55 -16.14 2.15
N THR A 101 -6.68 -16.69 0.95
CA THR A 101 -6.56 -15.92 -0.29
C THR A 101 -7.95 -15.48 -0.76
N LEU A 102 -8.12 -14.18 -0.93
CA LEU A 102 -9.27 -13.56 -1.56
C LEU A 102 -8.94 -13.19 -3.00
N ILE A 103 -9.61 -13.86 -3.95
CA ILE A 103 -9.54 -13.52 -5.37
C ILE A 103 -10.72 -12.61 -5.70
N ILE A 104 -10.47 -11.31 -5.84
CA ILE A 104 -11.49 -10.27 -6.01
C ILE A 104 -11.42 -9.73 -7.44
N ARG A 105 -12.31 -10.24 -8.30
CA ARG A 105 -12.22 -10.15 -9.76
C ARG A 105 -12.92 -8.94 -10.35
N ASN A 106 -13.70 -8.20 -9.56
CA ASN A 106 -14.51 -7.10 -10.08
C ASN A 106 -14.98 -6.18 -8.95
N ARG A 107 -15.55 -5.02 -9.35
CA ARG A 107 -16.07 -4.01 -8.42
C ARG A 107 -17.26 -4.51 -7.58
N GLN A 108 -18.06 -5.45 -8.08
CA GLN A 108 -19.20 -5.99 -7.33
C GLN A 108 -18.69 -6.81 -6.14
N GLU A 109 -17.72 -7.70 -6.36
CA GLU A 109 -17.03 -8.43 -5.30
C GLU A 109 -16.33 -7.48 -4.33
N ALA A 110 -15.59 -6.48 -4.82
CA ALA A 110 -14.91 -5.49 -3.97
C ALA A 110 -15.87 -4.66 -3.08
N ASN A 111 -17.18 -4.64 -3.39
CA ASN A 111 -18.21 -3.95 -2.59
C ASN A 111 -19.10 -4.89 -1.76
N ARG A 112 -18.81 -6.21 -1.77
CA ARG A 112 -19.51 -7.18 -0.92
C ARG A 112 -19.23 -6.91 0.56
N THR A 113 -20.28 -6.93 1.37
CA THR A 113 -20.17 -6.68 2.82
C THR A 113 -19.38 -7.78 3.53
N ASP A 114 -19.51 -9.05 3.10
CA ASP A 114 -18.74 -10.14 3.70
C ASP A 114 -17.23 -10.03 3.42
N ILE A 115 -16.83 -9.54 2.25
CA ILE A 115 -15.42 -9.23 1.93
C ILE A 115 -14.94 -8.05 2.78
N PHE A 116 -15.72 -6.98 2.88
CA PHE A 116 -15.41 -5.83 3.74
C PHE A 116 -15.15 -6.25 5.19
N ASP A 117 -16.07 -7.04 5.77
CA ASP A 117 -15.97 -7.52 7.14
C ASP A 117 -14.79 -8.45 7.36
N LYS A 118 -14.52 -9.35 6.40
CA LYS A 118 -13.35 -10.23 6.48
C LYS A 118 -12.04 -9.43 6.44
N VAL A 119 -11.93 -8.48 5.51
CA VAL A 119 -10.70 -7.69 5.33
C VAL A 119 -10.44 -6.79 6.52
N ARG A 120 -11.43 -6.02 6.99
CA ARG A 120 -11.22 -5.11 8.14
C ARG A 120 -10.86 -5.84 9.44
N ASN A 121 -11.19 -7.13 9.54
CA ASN A 121 -10.89 -7.95 10.72
C ASN A 121 -9.52 -8.65 10.64
N ALA A 122 -8.84 -8.64 9.50
CA ALA A 122 -7.47 -9.13 9.39
C ALA A 122 -6.46 -8.20 10.10
N GLU A 123 -5.28 -8.72 10.42
CA GLU A 123 -4.18 -7.95 11.00
C GLU A 123 -3.03 -7.76 10.00
N VAL A 124 -2.94 -8.63 8.98
CA VAL A 124 -1.93 -8.59 7.93
C VAL A 124 -2.61 -8.77 6.57
N ILE A 125 -2.31 -7.88 5.63
CA ILE A 125 -2.74 -7.98 4.23
C ILE A 125 -1.49 -8.09 3.35
N PHE A 126 -1.50 -9.04 2.41
CA PHE A 126 -0.46 -9.19 1.40
C PHE A 126 -1.08 -9.21 -0.01
N PHE A 127 -0.72 -8.24 -0.85
CA PHE A 127 -1.14 -8.20 -2.25
C PHE A 127 -0.20 -9.04 -3.11
N ALA A 128 -0.73 -10.05 -3.78
CA ALA A 128 0.06 -10.83 -4.73
C ALA A 128 0.49 -9.98 -5.94
N GLY A 129 1.44 -10.48 -6.72
CA GLY A 129 1.74 -9.95 -8.05
C GLY A 129 0.57 -10.15 -9.03
N GLY A 130 0.66 -9.50 -10.19
CA GLY A 130 -0.39 -9.52 -11.21
C GLY A 130 -0.35 -8.25 -12.06
N ASP A 131 -1.53 -7.74 -12.40
CA ASP A 131 -1.70 -6.50 -13.15
C ASP A 131 -2.26 -5.41 -12.20
N GLN A 132 -1.48 -4.35 -12.02
CA GLN A 132 -1.89 -3.20 -11.20
C GLN A 132 -3.10 -2.45 -11.78
N CYS A 133 -3.33 -2.52 -13.09
CA CYS A 133 -4.51 -1.93 -13.71
C CYS A 133 -5.79 -2.61 -13.22
N GLU A 134 -5.78 -3.94 -13.13
CA GLU A 134 -6.92 -4.72 -12.63
C GLU A 134 -7.20 -4.40 -11.15
N TYR A 135 -6.14 -4.23 -10.34
CA TYR A 135 -6.27 -3.85 -8.93
C TYR A 135 -6.96 -2.49 -8.81
N ILE A 136 -6.53 -1.51 -9.62
CA ILE A 136 -7.10 -0.17 -9.60
C ILE A 136 -8.54 -0.16 -10.10
N ARG A 137 -8.81 -0.76 -11.27
CA ARG A 137 -10.15 -0.79 -11.88
C ARG A 137 -11.18 -1.41 -10.93
N HIS A 138 -10.80 -2.49 -10.26
CA HIS A 138 -11.72 -3.26 -9.42
C HIS A 138 -11.84 -2.73 -8.00
N TRP A 139 -10.77 -2.17 -7.41
CA TRP A 139 -10.72 -1.95 -5.97
C TRP A 139 -10.76 -0.48 -5.56
N LYS A 140 -10.31 0.45 -6.41
CA LYS A 140 -10.35 1.88 -6.09
C LYS A 140 -11.79 2.38 -5.92
N ASN A 141 -12.05 3.23 -4.94
CA ASN A 141 -13.36 3.74 -4.56
C ASN A 141 -14.36 2.62 -4.28
N THR A 142 -13.96 1.60 -3.51
CA THR A 142 -14.85 0.49 -3.08
C THR A 142 -14.76 0.27 -1.58
N LYS A 143 -15.68 -0.55 -1.03
CA LYS A 143 -15.60 -0.96 0.37
C LYS A 143 -14.29 -1.70 0.69
N LEU A 144 -13.77 -2.49 -0.25
CA LEU A 144 -12.48 -3.18 -0.08
C LEU A 144 -11.35 -2.20 0.25
N GLU A 145 -11.23 -1.09 -0.50
CA GLU A 145 -10.22 -0.05 -0.24
C GLU A 145 -10.35 0.51 1.19
N VAL A 146 -11.58 0.81 1.62
CA VAL A 146 -11.87 1.31 2.97
C VAL A 146 -11.47 0.27 4.03
N ALA A 147 -11.77 -1.01 3.80
CA ALA A 147 -11.40 -2.08 4.71
C ALA A 147 -9.87 -2.24 4.82
N ILE A 148 -9.14 -2.21 3.70
CA ILE A 148 -7.67 -2.28 3.69
C ILE A 148 -7.07 -1.12 4.48
N LYS A 149 -7.53 0.11 4.22
CA LYS A 149 -7.09 1.32 4.97
C LYS A 149 -7.32 1.15 6.47
N SER A 150 -8.47 0.61 6.87
CA SER A 150 -8.77 0.37 8.29
C SER A 150 -7.82 -0.62 8.97
N VAL A 151 -7.26 -1.60 8.23
CA VAL A 151 -6.26 -2.52 8.77
C VAL A 151 -4.95 -1.80 9.05
N TYR A 152 -4.51 -0.93 8.15
CA TYR A 152 -3.35 -0.08 8.38
C TYR A 152 -3.58 0.87 9.57
N ASP A 153 -4.72 1.56 9.61
CA ASP A 153 -5.02 2.57 10.62
C ASP A 153 -5.08 2.00 12.05
N LYS A 154 -5.48 0.74 12.21
CA LYS A 154 -5.47 0.04 13.51
C LYS A 154 -4.10 -0.57 13.87
N GLY A 155 -3.05 -0.32 13.10
CA GLY A 155 -1.68 -0.75 13.34
C GLY A 155 -1.28 -2.08 12.69
N GLY A 156 -2.07 -2.56 11.72
CA GLY A 156 -1.78 -3.78 10.96
C GLY A 156 -0.70 -3.59 9.90
N ALA A 157 -0.38 -4.66 9.19
CA ALA A 157 0.58 -4.61 8.09
C ALA A 157 -0.11 -4.70 6.73
N VAL A 158 0.40 -3.94 5.78
CA VAL A 158 -0.01 -4.00 4.37
C VAL A 158 1.24 -4.19 3.54
N GLY A 159 1.33 -5.31 2.84
CA GLY A 159 2.46 -5.60 1.97
C GLY A 159 2.00 -6.12 0.62
N GLY A 160 2.97 -6.39 -0.25
CA GLY A 160 2.71 -7.02 -1.53
C GLY A 160 3.96 -7.09 -2.39
N THR A 161 3.87 -7.79 -3.52
CA THR A 161 4.98 -8.00 -4.44
C THR A 161 4.62 -7.55 -5.86
N SER A 162 5.60 -7.05 -6.61
CA SER A 162 5.40 -6.58 -7.99
C SER A 162 4.26 -5.55 -8.06
N ALA A 163 3.22 -5.78 -8.87
CA ALA A 163 2.00 -4.96 -8.91
C ALA A 163 1.40 -4.68 -7.52
N GLY A 164 1.42 -5.65 -6.60
CA GLY A 164 0.94 -5.49 -5.23
C GLY A 164 1.77 -4.52 -4.38
N ALA A 165 3.05 -4.34 -4.68
CA ALA A 165 3.88 -3.29 -4.10
C ALA A 165 3.60 -1.94 -4.77
N MET A 166 3.49 -1.92 -6.10
CA MET A 166 3.29 -0.70 -6.89
C MET A 166 1.98 0.02 -6.54
N ILE A 167 0.88 -0.69 -6.30
CA ILE A 167 -0.39 -0.06 -5.93
C ILE A 167 -0.35 0.66 -4.57
N GLN A 168 0.68 0.45 -3.75
CA GLN A 168 0.82 1.09 -2.44
C GLN A 168 1.45 2.49 -2.51
N SER A 169 1.98 2.94 -3.65
CA SER A 169 2.48 4.31 -3.78
C SER A 169 1.34 5.33 -3.88
N GLU A 170 1.64 6.60 -3.60
CA GLU A 170 0.65 7.67 -3.78
C GLU A 170 0.41 7.95 -5.28
N TYR A 171 1.48 7.93 -6.07
CA TYR A 171 1.44 8.03 -7.53
C TYR A 171 1.62 6.62 -8.08
N VAL A 172 0.54 5.99 -8.54
CA VAL A 172 0.60 4.62 -9.06
C VAL A 172 0.71 4.66 -10.58
N TYR A 173 1.80 4.14 -11.14
CA TYR A 173 1.82 3.80 -12.57
C TYR A 173 0.86 2.64 -12.80
N ASP A 174 -0.29 2.91 -13.41
CA ASP A 174 -1.40 1.96 -13.44
C ASP A 174 -1.34 0.99 -14.62
N SER A 175 -0.49 1.23 -15.62
CA SER A 175 -0.37 0.42 -16.84
C SER A 175 -1.70 0.18 -17.55
N CYS A 176 -2.69 1.05 -17.39
CA CYS A 176 -4.02 0.87 -17.99
C CYS A 176 -4.11 1.30 -19.46
N ALA A 177 -3.12 2.06 -19.94
CA ALA A 177 -3.09 2.60 -21.30
C ALA A 177 -2.71 1.56 -22.37
N CYS A 178 -2.10 0.43 -22.00
CA CYS A 178 -1.60 -0.58 -22.92
C CYS A 178 -1.56 -1.97 -22.27
N VAL A 179 -1.48 -3.02 -23.09
CA VAL A 179 -1.42 -4.42 -22.61
C VAL A 179 -0.05 -4.73 -22.02
N ASP A 180 1.02 -4.24 -22.66
CA ASP A 180 2.40 -4.44 -22.22
C ASP A 180 2.87 -3.25 -21.38
N SER A 181 3.65 -3.51 -20.34
CA SER A 181 4.21 -2.45 -19.50
C SER A 181 5.23 -1.63 -20.29
N ILE A 182 5.21 -0.30 -20.13
CA ILE A 182 6.15 0.57 -20.83
C ILE A 182 7.60 0.28 -20.43
N GLU A 183 8.48 0.24 -21.41
CA GLU A 183 9.91 0.03 -21.22
C GLU A 183 10.69 1.36 -21.14
N THR A 184 11.92 1.29 -20.61
CA THR A 184 12.75 2.50 -20.39
C THR A 184 12.93 3.34 -21.64
N HIS A 185 13.23 2.73 -22.80
CA HIS A 185 13.47 3.52 -24.01
C HIS A 185 12.20 4.23 -24.51
N GLU A 186 11.03 3.59 -24.42
CA GLU A 186 9.74 4.18 -24.81
C GLU A 186 9.40 5.36 -23.92
N ALA A 187 9.52 5.18 -22.60
CA ALA A 187 9.24 6.23 -21.64
C ALA A 187 10.18 7.45 -21.83
N LEU A 188 11.46 7.19 -22.12
CA LEU A 188 12.46 8.24 -22.33
C LEU A 188 12.28 8.98 -23.65
N ASP A 189 11.85 8.29 -24.72
CA ASP A 189 11.66 8.87 -26.04
C ASP A 189 10.32 9.65 -26.14
N ASP A 190 9.27 9.23 -25.42
CA ASP A 190 8.00 9.98 -25.28
C ASP A 190 7.41 9.87 -23.85
N PRO A 191 7.67 10.87 -22.98
CA PRO A 191 7.15 10.91 -21.61
C PRO A 191 5.61 10.89 -21.50
N TYR A 192 4.89 11.26 -22.56
CA TYR A 192 3.42 11.26 -22.62
C TYR A 192 2.86 10.16 -23.55
N GLY A 193 3.65 9.11 -23.81
CA GLY A 193 3.20 7.91 -24.52
C GLY A 193 2.15 7.11 -23.72
N ASN A 194 2.26 5.79 -23.70
CA ASN A 194 1.32 4.92 -22.97
C ASN A 194 1.57 4.89 -21.45
N ILE A 195 1.71 6.07 -20.84
CA ILE A 195 1.96 6.26 -19.42
C ILE A 195 0.76 6.94 -18.79
N THR A 196 0.08 6.20 -17.91
CA THR A 196 -1.04 6.71 -17.11
C THR A 196 -0.78 6.48 -15.63
N PHE A 197 -1.27 7.43 -14.83
CA PHE A 197 -1.12 7.40 -13.38
C PHE A 197 -2.49 7.42 -12.71
N THR A 198 -2.59 6.63 -11.65
CA THR A 198 -3.70 6.65 -10.73
C THR A 198 -3.28 7.28 -9.41
N TYR A 199 -4.09 8.22 -8.95
CA TYR A 199 -3.91 8.95 -7.69
C TYR A 199 -4.96 8.56 -6.65
N ASN A 200 -4.73 8.88 -5.38
CA ASN A 200 -5.73 8.76 -4.31
C ASN A 200 -6.29 7.33 -4.14
N PHE A 201 -5.50 6.29 -4.44
CA PHE A 201 -5.91 4.92 -4.13
C PHE A 201 -5.57 4.61 -2.67
N PHE A 202 -4.29 4.62 -2.32
CA PHE A 202 -3.83 4.64 -0.94
C PHE A 202 -2.98 5.89 -0.66
N GLN A 203 -3.00 6.33 0.60
CA GLN A 203 -2.26 7.51 1.07
C GLN A 203 -1.62 7.21 2.42
N TRP A 204 -0.59 6.38 2.40
CA TRP A 204 0.13 5.98 3.60
C TRP A 204 1.07 7.09 4.05
N LYS A 205 1.14 7.32 5.37
CA LYS A 205 1.93 8.41 5.96
C LYS A 205 3.36 8.52 5.41
N TYR A 206 4.07 7.40 5.31
CA TYR A 206 5.48 7.33 4.91
C TYR A 206 5.70 7.08 3.41
N LEU A 207 4.63 6.91 2.63
CA LEU A 207 4.68 6.72 1.17
C LEU A 207 4.04 7.89 0.41
N ARG A 208 3.81 9.02 1.08
CA ARG A 208 3.38 10.26 0.42
C ARG A 208 4.49 10.81 -0.48
N GLY A 209 4.11 11.37 -1.63
CA GLY A 209 5.05 11.89 -2.61
C GLY A 209 5.85 10.82 -3.34
N THR A 210 5.44 9.54 -3.24
CA THR A 210 6.21 8.41 -3.81
C THR A 210 5.56 7.80 -5.03
N ILE A 211 6.40 7.23 -5.89
CA ILE A 211 6.04 6.28 -6.94
C ILE A 211 6.89 5.02 -6.79
N ILE A 212 6.27 3.84 -6.77
CA ILE A 212 6.98 2.57 -6.60
C ILE A 212 7.13 1.86 -7.95
N ASP A 213 8.32 1.34 -8.21
CA ASP A 213 8.61 0.46 -9.34
C ASP A 213 9.31 -0.84 -8.87
N THR A 214 9.07 -1.93 -9.59
CA THR A 214 9.52 -3.30 -9.24
C THR A 214 10.18 -3.98 -10.45
N HIS A 215 10.81 -5.13 -10.22
CA HIS A 215 11.63 -5.84 -11.21
C HIS A 215 12.73 -4.95 -11.80
N PHE A 216 13.32 -4.12 -10.95
CA PHE A 216 13.83 -2.83 -11.39
C PHE A 216 15.09 -2.92 -12.25
N ASP A 217 16.18 -3.46 -11.71
CA ASP A 217 17.46 -3.62 -12.39
C ASP A 217 17.44 -4.79 -13.37
N GLU A 218 16.72 -5.87 -13.05
CA GLU A 218 16.53 -7.00 -13.97
C GLU A 218 15.91 -6.56 -15.31
N ARG A 219 15.00 -5.58 -15.26
CA ARG A 219 14.33 -5.02 -16.45
C ARG A 219 14.83 -3.64 -16.85
N LYS A 220 15.95 -3.17 -16.28
CA LYS A 220 16.60 -1.88 -16.63
C LYS A 220 15.65 -0.67 -16.57
N ARG A 221 14.82 -0.58 -15.54
CA ARG A 221 13.71 0.39 -15.39
C ARG A 221 14.08 1.79 -14.86
N MET A 222 15.37 2.16 -14.79
CA MET A 222 15.74 3.49 -14.27
C MET A 222 15.12 4.63 -15.08
N GLY A 223 15.20 4.60 -16.42
CA GLY A 223 14.67 5.69 -17.22
C GLY A 223 13.16 5.80 -17.12
N ARG A 224 12.48 4.65 -16.97
CA ARG A 224 11.05 4.60 -16.71
C ARG A 224 10.67 5.31 -15.41
N ILE A 225 11.29 4.98 -14.28
CA ILE A 225 10.95 5.64 -13.00
C ILE A 225 11.33 7.13 -13.01
N MET A 226 12.43 7.50 -13.68
CA MET A 226 12.82 8.90 -13.89
C MET A 226 11.75 9.67 -14.66
N VAL A 227 11.21 9.11 -15.74
CA VAL A 227 10.09 9.70 -16.48
C VAL A 227 8.88 9.85 -15.58
N PHE A 228 8.53 8.82 -14.81
CA PHE A 228 7.37 8.88 -13.93
C PHE A 228 7.46 10.03 -12.92
N ILE A 229 8.64 10.22 -12.31
CA ILE A 229 8.96 11.35 -11.43
C ILE A 229 8.82 12.68 -12.19
N ALA A 230 9.42 12.78 -13.39
CA ALA A 230 9.38 13.98 -14.22
C ALA A 230 7.93 14.40 -14.52
N ARG A 231 7.06 13.44 -14.83
CA ARG A 231 5.63 13.67 -15.10
C ARG A 231 4.89 14.22 -13.88
N GLN A 232 5.19 13.74 -12.67
CA GLN A 232 4.55 14.28 -11.45
C GLN A 232 4.90 15.75 -11.23
N ILE A 233 6.14 16.14 -11.53
CA ILE A 233 6.61 17.51 -11.36
C ILE A 233 6.09 18.40 -12.49
N GLN A 234 6.23 17.95 -13.74
CA GLN A 234 5.81 18.68 -14.93
C GLN A 234 4.30 18.97 -14.96
N ASP A 235 3.47 17.98 -14.56
CA ASP A 235 2.01 18.14 -14.54
C ASP A 235 1.51 18.91 -13.30
N GLY A 236 2.40 19.40 -12.45
CA GLY A 236 2.04 20.18 -11.27
C GLY A 236 1.41 19.37 -10.14
N ILE A 237 1.59 18.04 -10.13
CA ILE A 237 1.09 17.17 -9.06
C ILE A 237 1.85 17.42 -7.75
N SER A 238 3.16 17.61 -7.83
CA SER A 238 4.03 17.93 -6.69
C SER A 238 5.32 18.60 -7.15
N PRO A 239 5.90 19.55 -6.38
CA PRO A 239 7.19 20.16 -6.72
C PRO A 239 8.36 19.17 -6.63
N THR A 240 8.17 18.02 -5.99
CA THR A 240 9.16 16.94 -5.86
C THR A 240 8.46 15.58 -5.83
N ALA A 241 9.12 14.54 -6.32
CA ALA A 241 8.63 13.17 -6.21
C ALA A 241 9.80 12.19 -5.97
N LEU A 242 9.55 11.20 -5.12
CA LEU A 242 10.50 10.15 -4.79
C LEU A 242 10.11 8.83 -5.46
N GLY A 243 10.90 8.37 -6.41
CA GLY A 243 10.85 7.00 -6.91
C GLY A 243 11.44 6.02 -5.89
N ILE A 244 10.72 4.94 -5.61
CA ILE A 244 11.19 3.80 -4.84
C ILE A 244 11.22 2.60 -5.77
N ALA A 245 12.41 2.15 -6.14
CA ALA A 245 12.63 1.13 -7.15
C ALA A 245 13.27 -0.12 -6.51
N ILE A 246 12.64 -1.28 -6.67
CA ILE A 246 13.00 -2.48 -5.90
C ILE A 246 13.40 -3.61 -6.85
N SER A 247 14.61 -4.16 -6.66
CA SER A 247 15.11 -5.33 -7.40
C SER A 247 14.24 -6.57 -7.20
N GLU A 248 14.29 -7.54 -8.11
CA GLU A 248 13.72 -8.86 -7.85
C GLU A 248 14.35 -9.52 -6.61
N GLU A 249 13.64 -10.48 -6.01
CA GLU A 249 14.07 -11.21 -4.81
C GLU A 249 14.49 -10.29 -3.65
N THR A 250 13.87 -9.10 -3.58
CA THR A 250 14.20 -8.04 -2.63
C THR A 250 12.92 -7.40 -2.11
N SER A 251 12.90 -7.08 -0.82
CA SER A 251 11.82 -6.40 -0.13
C SER A 251 12.32 -5.13 0.54
N LEU A 252 11.57 -4.05 0.38
CA LEU A 252 11.71 -2.84 1.18
C LEU A 252 10.68 -2.86 2.33
N LEU A 253 11.19 -2.95 3.54
CA LEU A 253 10.42 -3.05 4.77
C LEU A 253 10.32 -1.68 5.43
N VAL A 254 9.12 -1.08 5.49
CA VAL A 254 8.93 0.24 6.12
C VAL A 254 8.28 0.06 7.48
N ASP A 255 8.97 0.48 8.53
CA ASP A 255 8.45 0.40 9.89
C ASP A 255 7.51 1.57 10.24
N LYS A 256 6.93 1.51 11.45
CA LYS A 256 6.01 2.55 11.96
C LYS A 256 6.67 3.89 12.24
N TYR A 257 7.99 3.97 12.15
CA TYR A 257 8.76 5.19 12.32
C TYR A 257 9.15 5.80 10.97
N GLY A 258 8.90 5.11 9.85
CA GLY A 258 9.29 5.54 8.52
C GLY A 258 10.73 5.16 8.16
N ILE A 259 11.35 4.26 8.93
CA ILE A 259 12.65 3.69 8.57
C ILE A 259 12.40 2.52 7.64
N ALA A 260 12.91 2.64 6.42
CA ALA A 260 12.89 1.61 5.41
C ALA A 260 14.15 0.74 5.52
N LYS A 261 14.02 -0.58 5.46
CA LYS A 261 15.14 -1.54 5.49
C LYS A 261 15.07 -2.47 4.28
N VAL A 262 16.20 -2.67 3.62
CA VAL A 262 16.29 -3.59 2.47
C VAL A 262 16.60 -5.00 2.95
N MET A 263 15.82 -5.97 2.49
CA MET A 263 15.98 -7.40 2.78
C MET A 263 15.92 -8.20 1.47
N GLY A 264 16.64 -9.31 1.38
CA GLY A 264 16.67 -10.15 0.18
C GLY A 264 18.03 -10.13 -0.50
N LYS A 265 18.06 -10.34 -1.82
CA LYS A 265 19.30 -10.54 -2.58
C LYS A 265 19.85 -9.26 -3.22
N GLY A 266 18.98 -8.36 -3.64
CA GLY A 266 19.32 -7.16 -4.41
C GLY A 266 19.39 -5.89 -3.57
N ALA A 267 19.00 -4.77 -4.19
CA ALA A 267 19.00 -3.44 -3.60
C ALA A 267 17.63 -2.75 -3.76
N ALA A 268 17.44 -1.66 -3.04
CA ALA A 268 16.42 -0.68 -3.37
C ALA A 268 17.09 0.62 -3.80
N TYR A 269 16.51 1.27 -4.80
CA TYR A 269 16.93 2.56 -5.31
C TYR A 269 15.92 3.62 -4.93
N PHE A 270 16.39 4.73 -4.38
CA PHE A 270 15.59 5.90 -4.10
C PHE A 270 16.01 6.98 -5.09
N VAL A 271 15.10 7.41 -5.94
CA VAL A 271 15.36 8.36 -7.04
C VAL A 271 14.56 9.63 -6.77
N LEU A 272 15.21 10.74 -6.49
CA LEU A 272 14.54 12.00 -6.19
C LEU A 272 14.67 12.96 -7.37
N GLY A 273 13.52 13.42 -7.85
CA GLY A 273 13.40 14.65 -8.62
C GLY A 273 12.89 15.77 -7.71
N ASP A 274 13.61 16.88 -7.64
CA ASP A 274 13.35 17.98 -6.71
C ASP A 274 13.28 19.36 -7.37
N HIS A 275 13.17 19.39 -8.70
CA HIS A 275 13.04 20.60 -9.51
C HIS A 275 12.36 20.29 -10.86
N PRO A 276 11.80 21.28 -11.57
CA PRO A 276 11.18 21.04 -12.88
C PRO A 276 12.16 20.47 -13.92
N PRO A 277 11.74 19.51 -14.78
CA PRO A 277 12.56 19.04 -15.89
C PRO A 277 12.75 20.13 -16.94
N GLU A 278 13.86 20.12 -17.68
CA GLU A 278 14.10 21.06 -18.78
C GLU A 278 13.20 20.78 -20.00
N VAL A 279 12.95 19.50 -20.31
CA VAL A 279 12.07 19.08 -21.40
C VAL A 279 11.30 17.84 -20.97
N CYS A 280 9.99 17.98 -20.76
CA CYS A 280 9.07 16.88 -20.53
C CYS A 280 7.78 17.19 -21.27
N GLU A 281 7.70 16.76 -22.54
CA GLU A 281 6.61 17.12 -23.46
C GLU A 281 6.24 15.91 -24.31
N LYS A 282 5.01 15.92 -24.85
CA LYS A 282 4.50 14.82 -25.68
C LYS A 282 5.28 14.70 -26.99
N GLY A 283 5.72 13.49 -27.30
CA GLY A 283 6.46 13.15 -28.51
C GLY A 283 7.90 13.68 -28.54
N THR A 284 8.41 14.20 -27.42
CA THR A 284 9.75 14.76 -27.31
C THR A 284 10.55 13.98 -26.26
N PRO A 285 11.76 13.50 -26.58
CA PRO A 285 12.58 12.78 -25.61
C PRO A 285 12.91 13.61 -24.36
N LEU A 286 12.80 13.00 -23.19
CA LEU A 286 13.02 13.63 -21.89
C LEU A 286 14.40 14.31 -21.81
N THR A 287 14.44 15.51 -21.25
CA THR A 287 15.65 16.11 -20.68
C THR A 287 15.35 16.55 -19.26
N TYR A 288 16.06 15.94 -18.30
CA TYR A 288 15.94 16.25 -16.89
C TYR A 288 17.29 15.96 -16.23
N HIS A 289 17.94 17.02 -15.74
CA HIS A 289 19.23 16.95 -15.08
C HIS A 289 19.16 16.63 -13.58
N ASP A 290 20.26 16.08 -13.06
CA ASP A 290 20.56 16.04 -11.63
C ASP A 290 19.55 15.31 -10.72
N TYR A 291 19.01 14.17 -11.16
CA TYR A 291 18.33 13.26 -10.23
C TYR A 291 19.28 12.81 -9.13
N LYS A 292 18.83 12.84 -7.88
CA LYS A 292 19.58 12.29 -6.74
C LYS A 292 19.19 10.84 -6.52
N ILE A 293 20.16 9.94 -6.62
CA ILE A 293 19.91 8.50 -6.53
C ILE A 293 20.70 7.89 -5.38
N TRP A 294 20.00 7.27 -4.44
CA TRP A 294 20.59 6.41 -3.41
C TRP A 294 20.36 4.95 -3.79
N ARG A 295 21.45 4.19 -3.90
CA ARG A 295 21.40 2.74 -3.97
C ARG A 295 21.59 2.18 -2.55
N VAL A 296 20.55 1.56 -2.00
CA VAL A 296 20.55 0.99 -0.66
C VAL A 296 20.65 -0.52 -0.78
N PRO A 297 21.81 -1.12 -0.46
CA PRO A 297 21.98 -2.57 -0.56
C PRO A 297 21.22 -3.30 0.54
N ARG A 298 21.07 -4.62 0.40
CA ARG A 298 20.52 -5.48 1.45
C ARG A 298 21.17 -5.20 2.82
N GLY A 299 20.36 -5.21 3.86
CA GLY A 299 20.78 -4.98 5.25
C GLY A 299 20.78 -3.52 5.67
N ASP A 300 20.93 -2.59 4.73
CA ASP A 300 20.98 -1.16 5.00
C ASP A 300 19.58 -0.54 5.12
N THR A 301 19.56 0.70 5.61
CA THR A 301 18.34 1.45 5.92
C THR A 301 18.30 2.80 5.24
N PHE A 302 17.08 3.30 5.03
CA PHE A 302 16.79 4.61 4.47
C PHE A 302 15.66 5.27 5.27
N ASP A 303 15.82 6.54 5.66
CA ASP A 303 14.78 7.26 6.41
C ASP A 303 13.86 8.02 5.45
N LEU A 304 12.59 7.61 5.39
CA LEU A 304 11.57 8.23 4.53
C LEU A 304 11.02 9.55 5.11
N ASN A 305 11.27 9.87 6.39
CA ASN A 305 10.90 11.16 6.97
C ASN A 305 11.94 12.24 6.67
N GLN A 306 13.20 11.82 6.59
CA GLN A 306 14.33 12.72 6.40
C GLN A 306 15.29 12.09 5.40
N LEU A 307 15.08 12.43 4.13
CA LEU A 307 15.95 11.95 3.05
C LEU A 307 17.41 12.29 3.36
N PRO A 308 18.36 11.33 3.25
CA PRO A 308 19.75 11.58 3.57
C PRO A 308 20.34 12.71 2.73
N SER A 309 21.07 13.65 3.32
CA SER A 309 21.69 14.77 2.60
C SER A 309 22.95 14.38 1.80
N ARG A 310 23.41 13.13 1.92
CA ARG A 310 24.63 12.58 1.31
C ARG A 310 24.41 11.12 0.90
N GLY A 311 25.38 10.55 0.20
CA GLY A 311 25.36 9.14 -0.22
C GLY A 311 24.53 8.88 -1.47
N TYR A 312 24.00 9.93 -2.11
CA TYR A 312 23.47 9.83 -3.46
C TYR A 312 24.57 10.10 -4.49
N TYR A 313 24.34 9.61 -5.70
CA TYR A 313 25.01 10.06 -6.91
C TYR A 313 24.02 10.78 -7.81
N LEU A 314 24.53 11.59 -8.73
CA LEU A 314 23.72 12.32 -9.71
C LEU A 314 23.66 11.56 -11.03
N ARG A 315 22.48 11.57 -11.66
CA ARG A 315 22.28 11.12 -13.05
C ARG A 315 21.35 12.07 -13.76
N SER A 316 21.65 12.30 -15.03
CA SER A 316 20.82 13.08 -15.92
C SER A 316 20.29 12.24 -17.06
N VAL A 317 19.12 12.62 -17.56
CA VAL A 317 18.64 12.25 -18.89
C VAL A 317 18.77 13.46 -19.79
N LYS A 318 19.42 13.31 -20.95
CA LYS A 318 19.50 14.34 -21.99
C LYS A 318 19.03 13.79 -23.33
N ARG A 319 17.93 14.34 -23.85
CA ARG A 319 17.30 13.89 -25.11
C ARG A 319 17.06 12.37 -25.11
N GLY A 320 16.46 11.86 -24.04
CA GLY A 320 16.10 10.44 -23.87
C GLY A 320 17.29 9.50 -23.64
N ARG A 321 18.48 10.01 -23.27
CA ARG A 321 19.68 9.20 -23.03
C ARG A 321 20.33 9.56 -21.70
N PHE A 322 20.79 8.56 -20.95
CA PHE A 322 21.53 8.80 -19.72
C PHE A 322 22.89 9.44 -20.02
N ASP A 323 23.34 10.30 -19.11
CA ASP A 323 24.70 10.85 -19.13
C ASP A 323 25.78 9.81 -18.78
N SER A 324 25.41 8.81 -18.00
CA SER A 324 26.29 7.75 -17.46
C SER A 324 25.46 6.53 -17.06
N ASP A 325 26.10 5.44 -16.64
CA ASP A 325 25.39 4.24 -16.19
C ASP A 325 24.48 4.58 -15.00
N PRO A 326 23.15 4.44 -15.13
CA PRO A 326 22.22 4.85 -14.10
C PRO A 326 22.33 4.07 -12.77
N TYR A 327 22.93 2.87 -12.75
CA TYR A 327 22.93 1.95 -11.60
C TYR A 327 24.18 2.04 -10.71
#